data_AF-A0A9N7TIW1-F1
#
_entry.id   AF-A0A9N7TIW1-F1
#
_cell.length_a   1.000
_cell.length_b   1.000
_cell.length_c   1.000
_cell.angle_alpha   90.00
_cell.angle_beta   90.00
_cell.angle_gamma   90.00
#
_symmetry.space_group_name_H-M   'P 1'
#
loop_
_entity.id
_entity.type
_entity.pdbx_description
1 polymer ?
#
loop_
_entity_poly.entity_id
_entity_poly.type
_entity_poly.pdbx_seq_one_letter_code
_entity_poly.pdbx_strand_id
1 'polypeptide(L)'
;MSSGPIIALTLARSNAVAYWRILMGPLNSPKARETHPESLRAKYGTCDLKNALHGSESFYAAEREIKFMFPNSVIEPFPSREETEEYLSKHVNPTLVRGLTQLCRHKPLNPCVWLADWLIKNCPNRPQICDGAAVEDRKKGKNT
;
A
#
# COMPACT_ATOMS: atom_id res chain seq x y z
N MET A 1 -9.96 -15.77 0.69
CA MET A 1 -8.84 -16.36 1.47
C MET A 1 -8.86 -15.79 2.89
N SER A 2 -9.73 -16.30 3.77
CA SER A 2 -9.88 -15.80 5.15
C SER A 2 -10.22 -16.91 6.17
N SER A 3 -10.16 -18.17 5.74
CA SER A 3 -10.50 -19.33 6.58
C SER A 3 -9.37 -19.77 7.51
N GLY A 4 -8.21 -19.10 7.47
CA GLY A 4 -7.03 -19.44 8.27
C GLY A 4 -5.84 -18.55 7.93
N PRO A 5 -4.75 -18.66 8.71
CA PRO A 5 -3.53 -17.90 8.48
C PRO A 5 -2.86 -18.29 7.16
N ILE A 6 -2.09 -17.35 6.60
CA ILE A 6 -1.27 -17.56 5.41
C ILE A 6 0.17 -17.13 5.70
N ILE A 7 1.11 -17.57 4.87
CA ILE A 7 2.49 -17.08 4.85
C ILE A 7 2.66 -16.23 3.60
N ALA A 8 3.04 -14.97 3.78
CA ALA A 8 3.41 -14.07 2.69
C ALA A 8 4.94 -14.03 2.57
N LEU A 9 5.46 -14.17 1.35
CA LEU A 9 6.90 -14.19 1.06
C LEU A 9 7.20 -13.31 -0.15
N THR A 10 8.34 -12.62 -0.11
CA THR A 10 8.92 -11.93 -1.27
C THR A 10 10.16 -12.71 -1.71
N LEU A 11 10.15 -13.19 -2.96
CA LEU A 11 11.22 -14.01 -3.51
C LEU A 11 12.09 -13.17 -4.47
N ALA A 12 13.41 -13.26 -4.33
CA ALA A 12 14.36 -12.51 -5.16
C ALA A 12 15.16 -13.46 -6.06
N ARG A 13 15.22 -13.11 -7.36
CA ARG A 13 15.89 -13.90 -8.41
C ARG A 13 15.82 -13.17 -9.76
N SER A 14 16.80 -13.41 -10.65
CA SER A 14 16.67 -13.08 -12.08
C SER A 14 15.48 -13.83 -12.72
N ASN A 15 14.54 -13.08 -13.30
CA ASN A 15 13.26 -13.61 -13.80
C ASN A 15 12.41 -14.31 -12.73
N ALA A 16 12.41 -13.81 -11.49
CA ALA A 16 11.72 -14.40 -10.34
C ALA A 16 10.25 -14.73 -10.61
N VAL A 17 9.49 -13.81 -11.20
CA VAL A 17 8.06 -13.99 -11.49
C VAL A 17 7.84 -15.20 -12.41
N ALA A 18 8.53 -15.24 -13.55
CA ALA A 18 8.40 -16.33 -14.51
C ALA A 18 8.84 -17.67 -13.91
N TYR A 19 9.97 -17.68 -13.21
CA TYR A 19 10.49 -18.90 -12.61
C TYR A 19 9.60 -19.45 -11.49
N TRP A 20 9.10 -18.58 -10.61
CA TRP A 20 8.17 -18.99 -9.56
C TRP A 20 6.89 -19.59 -10.15
N ARG A 21 6.38 -19.04 -11.24
CA ARG A 21 5.22 -19.60 -11.97
C ARG A 21 5.49 -20.99 -12.54
N ILE A 22 6.67 -21.22 -13.10
CA ILE A 22 7.09 -22.54 -13.59
C ILE A 22 7.13 -23.54 -12.43
N LEU A 23 7.73 -23.14 -11.30
CA LEU A 23 7.88 -23.99 -10.13
C LEU A 23 6.54 -24.32 -9.45
N MET A 24 5.60 -23.35 -9.41
CA MET A 24 4.23 -23.59 -8.97
C MET A 24 3.48 -24.56 -9.89
N GLY A 25 3.68 -24.46 -11.21
CA GLY A 25 2.94 -25.24 -12.20
C GLY A 25 1.54 -24.69 -12.53
N PRO A 26 0.75 -25.44 -13.33
CA PRO A 26 -0.60 -25.04 -13.76
C PRO A 26 -1.53 -24.71 -12.59
N LEU A 27 -2.42 -23.74 -12.76
CA LEU A 27 -3.35 -23.28 -11.70
C LEU A 27 -4.29 -24.41 -11.22
N ASN A 28 -4.75 -25.23 -12.15
CA ASN A 28 -5.61 -26.39 -11.88
C ASN A 28 -4.73 -27.55 -11.39
N SER A 29 -4.96 -27.98 -10.15
CA SER A 29 -4.11 -28.99 -9.48
C SER A 29 -4.20 -30.38 -10.13
N PRO A 30 -5.38 -30.88 -10.55
CA PRO A 30 -5.49 -32.09 -11.37
C PRO A 30 -4.62 -32.04 -12.65
N LYS A 31 -4.75 -30.97 -13.43
CA LYS A 31 -3.95 -30.75 -14.65
C LYS A 31 -2.45 -30.63 -14.34
N ALA A 32 -2.09 -30.03 -13.21
CA ALA A 32 -0.72 -29.97 -12.74
C ALA A 32 -0.17 -31.38 -12.47
N ARG A 33 -0.93 -32.27 -11.83
CA ARG A 33 -0.51 -33.67 -11.60
C ARG A 33 -0.27 -34.44 -12.91
N GLU A 34 -1.11 -34.20 -13.92
CA GLU A 34 -0.98 -34.87 -15.23
C GLU A 34 0.21 -34.35 -16.04
N THR A 35 0.40 -33.03 -16.08
CA THR A 35 1.34 -32.40 -17.02
C THR A 35 2.68 -32.01 -16.38
N HIS A 36 2.69 -31.71 -15.09
CA HIS A 36 3.85 -31.24 -14.33
C HIS A 36 3.85 -31.89 -12.93
N PRO A 37 3.96 -33.23 -12.83
CA PRO A 37 3.81 -33.96 -11.57
C PRO A 37 4.77 -33.50 -10.46
N GLU A 38 5.93 -32.96 -10.85
CA GLU A 38 6.92 -32.44 -9.91
C GLU A 38 6.67 -31.01 -9.41
N SER A 39 5.68 -30.31 -10.00
CA SER A 39 5.33 -28.94 -9.60
C SER A 39 4.73 -28.85 -8.21
N LEU A 40 4.85 -27.70 -7.56
CA LEU A 40 4.34 -27.55 -6.19
C LEU A 40 2.81 -27.71 -6.12
N ARG A 41 2.05 -27.22 -7.13
CA ARG A 41 0.59 -27.39 -7.17
C ARG A 41 0.18 -28.83 -7.38
N ALA A 42 0.98 -29.64 -8.08
CA ALA A 42 0.73 -31.07 -8.20
C ALA A 42 0.90 -31.80 -6.85
N LYS A 43 1.95 -31.44 -6.09
CA LYS A 43 2.30 -32.07 -4.81
C LYS A 43 1.41 -31.64 -3.64
N TYR A 44 1.03 -30.37 -3.58
CA TYR A 44 0.36 -29.78 -2.41
C TYR A 44 -1.05 -29.25 -2.68
N GLY A 45 -1.44 -29.10 -3.95
CA GLY A 45 -2.76 -28.62 -4.34
C GLY A 45 -3.83 -29.73 -4.30
N THR A 46 -5.01 -29.39 -3.78
CA THR A 46 -6.14 -30.33 -3.68
C THR A 46 -7.17 -30.12 -4.79
N CYS A 47 -7.50 -28.86 -5.10
CA CYS A 47 -8.37 -28.47 -6.20
C CYS A 47 -8.02 -27.06 -6.70
N ASP A 48 -8.73 -26.56 -7.69
CA ASP A 48 -8.42 -25.28 -8.36
C ASP A 48 -8.46 -24.07 -7.41
N LEU A 49 -9.40 -24.07 -6.47
CA LEU A 49 -9.51 -23.02 -5.45
C LEU A 49 -8.57 -23.23 -4.25
N LYS A 50 -8.09 -24.46 -4.04
CA LYS A 50 -7.19 -24.85 -2.95
C LYS A 50 -5.90 -25.43 -3.52
N ASN A 51 -5.24 -24.64 -4.35
CA ASN A 51 -4.01 -25.01 -5.05
C ASN A 51 -2.73 -24.69 -4.25
N ALA A 52 -2.87 -24.44 -2.94
CA ALA A 52 -1.81 -24.16 -1.96
C ALA A 52 -0.99 -22.87 -2.16
N LEU A 53 -0.87 -22.32 -3.37
CA LEU A 53 0.12 -21.30 -3.70
C LEU A 53 -0.44 -20.19 -4.61
N HIS A 54 -0.16 -18.95 -4.20
CA HIS A 54 -0.31 -17.75 -5.01
C HIS A 54 1.05 -17.27 -5.53
N GLY A 55 1.03 -16.58 -6.66
CA GLY A 55 2.18 -15.84 -7.16
C GLY A 55 1.75 -14.86 -8.23
N SER A 56 2.40 -13.71 -8.26
CA SER A 56 2.07 -12.62 -9.16
C SER A 56 2.23 -13.02 -10.63
N GLU A 57 1.39 -12.46 -11.49
CA GLU A 57 1.36 -12.81 -12.92
C GLU A 57 2.40 -12.05 -13.76
N SER A 58 2.80 -10.87 -13.30
CA SER A 58 3.71 -9.94 -13.98
C SER A 58 4.54 -9.15 -12.97
N PHE A 59 5.56 -8.45 -13.45
CA PHE A 59 6.36 -7.55 -12.60
C PHE A 59 5.50 -6.46 -11.96
N TYR A 60 4.60 -5.83 -12.73
CA TYR A 60 3.70 -4.79 -12.23
C TYR A 60 2.72 -5.33 -11.17
N ALA A 61 2.19 -6.55 -11.37
CA ALA A 61 1.37 -7.20 -10.35
C ALA A 61 2.19 -7.49 -9.08
N ALA A 62 3.43 -7.98 -9.23
CA ALA A 62 4.33 -8.24 -8.10
C ALA A 62 4.62 -6.96 -7.32
N GLU A 63 4.93 -5.85 -8.00
CA GLU A 63 5.20 -4.58 -7.35
C GLU A 63 4.01 -4.11 -6.49
N ARG A 64 2.79 -4.15 -7.05
CA ARG A 64 1.57 -3.77 -6.31
C ARG A 64 1.31 -4.71 -5.14
N GLU A 65 1.42 -6.02 -5.34
CA GLU A 65 1.17 -7.03 -4.31
C GLU A 65 2.19 -6.95 -3.16
N ILE A 66 3.48 -6.73 -3.48
CA ILE A 66 4.53 -6.51 -2.49
C ILE A 66 4.26 -5.23 -1.72
N LYS A 67 3.94 -4.11 -2.38
CA LYS A 67 3.59 -2.85 -1.70
C LYS A 67 2.33 -2.98 -0.83
N PHE A 68 1.39 -3.86 -1.20
CA PHE A 68 0.21 -4.15 -0.39
C PHE A 68 0.55 -4.93 0.89
N MET A 69 1.35 -5.99 0.78
CA MET A 69 1.71 -6.84 1.94
C MET A 69 2.82 -6.25 2.81
N PHE A 70 3.77 -5.55 2.18
CA PHE A 70 5.01 -5.05 2.77
C PHE A 70 5.26 -3.60 2.33
N PRO A 71 4.48 -2.62 2.84
CA PRO A 71 4.42 -1.25 2.32
C PRO A 71 5.74 -0.47 2.37
N ASN A 72 6.66 -0.88 3.24
CA ASN A 72 7.98 -0.25 3.39
C ASN A 72 9.08 -0.91 2.54
N SER A 73 8.71 -1.83 1.64
CA SER A 73 9.70 -2.50 0.78
C SER A 73 10.20 -1.57 -0.30
N VAL A 74 11.51 -1.58 -0.50
CA VAL A 74 12.17 -0.92 -1.64
C VAL A 74 12.15 -1.87 -2.82
N ILE A 75 11.63 -1.42 -3.96
CA ILE A 75 11.53 -2.20 -5.20
C ILE A 75 12.21 -1.41 -6.31
N GLU A 76 13.19 -2.03 -6.96
CA GLU A 76 13.85 -1.47 -8.14
C GLU A 76 13.08 -1.78 -9.43
N PRO A 77 13.23 -0.98 -10.49
CA PRO A 77 14.07 0.23 -10.56
C PRO A 77 13.44 1.41 -9.81
N PHE A 78 14.29 2.33 -9.34
CA PHE A 78 13.81 3.62 -8.85
C PHE A 78 13.12 4.39 -9.99
N PRO A 79 12.09 5.19 -9.66
CA PRO A 79 11.42 6.01 -10.66
C PRO A 79 12.42 6.94 -11.34
N SER A 80 12.18 7.22 -12.62
CA SER A 80 12.95 8.19 -13.38
C SER A 80 12.82 9.59 -12.78
N ARG A 81 13.65 10.51 -13.25
CA ARG A 81 13.55 11.92 -12.86
C ARG A 81 12.17 12.48 -13.23
N GLU A 82 11.69 12.17 -14.42
CA GLU A 82 10.41 12.63 -14.96
C GLU A 82 9.23 12.09 -14.12
N GLU A 83 9.26 10.79 -13.79
CA GLU A 83 8.24 10.17 -12.91
C GLU A 83 8.24 10.78 -11.50
N THR A 84 9.43 11.09 -10.99
CA THR A 84 9.61 11.75 -9.69
C THR A 84 9.04 13.18 -9.72
N GLU A 85 9.37 13.96 -10.76
CA GLU A 85 8.86 15.33 -10.93
C GLU A 85 7.34 15.34 -11.09
N GLU A 86 6.77 14.40 -11.85
CA GLU A 86 5.32 14.24 -11.98
C GLU A 86 4.68 13.94 -10.62
N TYR A 87 5.21 12.98 -9.86
CA TYR A 87 4.70 12.63 -8.54
C TYR A 87 4.72 13.82 -7.57
N LEU A 88 5.86 14.54 -7.51
CA LEU A 88 6.00 15.73 -6.67
C LEU A 88 4.99 16.80 -7.06
N SER A 89 4.85 17.08 -8.36
CA SER A 89 3.92 18.10 -8.87
C SER A 89 2.46 17.79 -8.53
N LYS A 90 2.07 16.52 -8.59
CA LYS A 90 0.70 16.06 -8.42
C LYS A 90 0.31 15.85 -6.96
N HIS A 91 1.23 15.35 -6.14
CA HIS A 91 0.89 14.85 -4.80
C HIS A 91 1.52 15.64 -3.65
N VAL A 92 2.68 16.28 -3.85
CA VAL A 92 3.43 16.93 -2.77
C VAL A 92 3.36 18.45 -2.86
N ASN A 93 3.70 19.01 -4.02
CA ASN A 93 3.83 20.44 -4.26
C ASN A 93 2.56 21.26 -3.92
N PRO A 94 1.33 20.81 -4.24
CA PRO A 94 0.13 21.60 -3.96
C PRO A 94 -0.04 21.95 -2.47
N THR A 95 0.27 21.00 -1.58
CA THR A 95 0.18 21.20 -0.13
C THR A 95 1.43 21.88 0.42
N LEU A 96 2.60 21.49 -0.07
CA LEU A 96 3.88 22.04 0.40
C LEU A 96 4.00 23.54 0.10
N VAL A 97 3.65 23.98 -1.12
CA VAL A 97 3.68 25.39 -1.51
C VAL A 97 2.73 26.23 -0.64
N ARG A 98 1.54 25.70 -0.33
CA ARG A 98 0.61 26.36 0.60
C ARG A 98 1.22 26.50 2.00
N GLY A 99 1.81 25.44 2.53
CA GLY A 99 2.46 25.45 3.84
C GLY A 99 3.62 26.45 3.92
N LEU A 100 4.50 26.44 2.91
CA LEU A 100 5.61 27.40 2.79
C LEU A 100 5.11 28.84 2.69
N THR A 101 4.03 29.08 1.95
CA THR A 101 3.40 30.41 1.86
C THR A 101 2.92 30.88 3.24
N GLN A 102 2.30 30.00 4.03
CA GLN A 102 1.84 30.34 5.38
C GLN A 102 3.01 30.54 6.36
N LEU A 103 4.08 29.75 6.23
CA LEU A 103 5.29 29.87 7.03
C LEU A 103 5.94 31.26 6.84
N CYS A 104 6.08 31.71 5.60
CA CYS A 104 6.63 33.04 5.28
C CYS A 104 5.79 34.19 5.87
N ARG A 105 4.48 33.99 6.04
CA ARG A 105 3.57 34.97 6.65
C ARG A 105 3.70 35.00 8.18
N HIS A 106 3.76 33.84 8.83
CA HIS A 106 3.77 33.73 10.29
C HIS A 106 5.15 33.97 10.92
N LYS A 107 6.24 33.64 10.22
CA LYS A 107 7.63 33.77 10.69
C LYS A 107 7.84 33.25 12.13
N PRO A 108 7.46 32.00 12.43
CA PRO A 108 7.61 31.43 13.76
C PRO A 108 9.08 31.27 14.16
N LEU A 109 9.35 31.22 15.47
CA LEU A 109 10.69 31.00 16.03
C LEU A 109 11.35 29.70 15.52
N ASN A 110 10.55 28.64 15.31
CA ASN A 110 11.00 27.34 14.82
C ASN A 110 10.30 26.97 13.49
N PRO A 111 10.79 27.45 12.34
CA PRO A 111 10.14 27.26 11.04
C PRO A 111 9.90 25.80 10.64
N CYS A 112 10.88 24.91 10.86
CA CYS A 112 10.78 23.51 10.47
C CYS A 112 9.71 22.75 11.27
N VAL A 113 9.68 22.94 12.59
CA VAL A 113 8.70 22.31 13.49
C VAL A 113 7.30 22.82 13.14
N TRP A 114 7.16 24.13 12.98
CA TRP A 114 5.88 24.74 12.62
C TRP A 114 5.35 24.21 11.27
N LEU A 115 6.22 24.08 10.27
CA LEU A 115 5.82 23.56 8.95
C LEU A 115 5.44 22.08 9.03
N ALA A 116 6.15 21.27 9.82
CA ALA A 116 5.80 19.86 10.02
C ALA A 116 4.40 19.72 10.63
N ASP A 117 4.10 20.46 11.69
CA ASP A 117 2.78 20.48 12.33
C ASP A 117 1.70 20.97 11.36
N TRP A 118 2.01 22.01 10.58
CA TRP A 118 1.09 22.53 9.58
C TRP A 118 0.78 21.49 8.51
N LEU A 119 1.80 20.79 7.99
CA LEU A 119 1.63 19.74 6.99
C LEU A 119 0.78 18.59 7.53
N ILE A 120 1.04 18.12 8.75
CA ILE A 120 0.27 17.04 9.38
C ILE A 120 -1.22 17.42 9.49
N LYS A 121 -1.51 18.66 9.90
CA LYS A 121 -2.88 19.18 10.04
C LYS A 121 -3.61 19.42 8.71
N ASN A 122 -2.86 19.62 7.62
CA ASN A 122 -3.37 19.96 6.30
C ASN A 122 -3.09 18.87 5.24
N CYS A 123 -2.81 17.64 5.67
CA CYS A 123 -2.61 16.51 4.76
C CYS A 123 -3.91 16.15 4.03
N PRO A 124 -3.98 16.24 2.69
CA PRO A 124 -5.21 15.94 1.94
C PRO A 124 -5.62 14.46 2.01
N ASN A 125 -4.66 13.58 2.32
CA ASN A 125 -4.85 12.13 2.39
C ASN A 125 -5.14 11.62 3.81
N ARG A 126 -5.23 12.50 4.81
CA ARG A 126 -5.63 12.13 6.17
C ARG A 126 -6.91 12.88 6.54
N PRO A 127 -7.92 12.19 7.10
CA PRO A 127 -9.08 12.87 7.63
C PRO A 127 -8.66 13.78 8.79
N GLN A 128 -9.31 14.93 8.91
CA GLN A 128 -9.17 15.76 10.10
C GLN A 128 -9.92 15.08 11.24
N ILE A 129 -9.17 14.61 12.23
CA ILE A 129 -9.72 14.07 13.47
C ILE A 129 -10.07 15.28 14.33
N CYS A 130 -11.33 15.67 14.36
CA CYS A 130 -11.83 16.60 15.35
C CYS A 130 -11.99 15.84 16.67
N ASP A 131 -11.16 16.11 17.66
CA ASP A 131 -11.42 15.65 19.03
C ASP A 131 -12.69 16.37 19.52
N GLY A 132 -13.83 15.70 19.36
CA GLY A 132 -15.11 16.22 19.80
C GLY A 132 -15.17 16.28 21.31
N ALA A 133 -15.04 17.48 21.88
CA ALA A 133 -15.82 17.78 23.07
C ALA A 133 -17.29 17.69 22.65
N ALA A 134 -17.99 16.66 23.12
CA ALA A 134 -19.41 16.49 22.91
C ALA A 134 -20.13 17.79 23.32
N VAL A 135 -20.82 18.41 22.37
CA VAL A 135 -21.70 19.54 22.64
C VAL A 135 -22.86 19.00 23.48
N GLU A 136 -22.83 19.26 24.79
CA GLU A 136 -24.02 19.06 25.63
C GLU A 136 -25.12 20.02 25.15
N ASP A 137 -26.17 19.44 24.58
CA ASP A 137 -27.44 20.10 24.31
C ASP A 137 -27.99 20.70 25.62
N ARG A 138 -27.75 22.00 25.84
CA ARG A 138 -28.54 22.78 26.79
C ARG A 138 -29.95 22.94 26.24
N LYS A 139 -30.81 21.95 26.52
CA LYS A 139 -32.26 22.16 26.56
C LYS A 139 -32.56 23.31 27.53
N LYS A 140 -32.76 24.52 27.02
CA LYS A 140 -33.43 25.58 27.78
C LYS A 140 -34.88 25.13 28.00
N GLY A 141 -35.14 24.63 29.21
CA GLY A 141 -36.47 24.44 29.74
C GLY A 141 -37.20 25.79 29.80
N LYS A 142 -38.46 25.75 29.36
CA LYS A 142 -39.49 26.75 29.63
C LYS A 142 -39.52 27.06 31.13
N ASN A 143 -39.55 28.36 31.47
CA ASN A 143 -40.20 28.87 32.68
C ASN A 143 -40.48 30.35 32.48
N THR A 144 -41.69 30.63 32.00
CA THR A 144 -42.72 31.60 32.46
C THR A 144 -43.68 31.85 31.32
#